data_AF-A0A7W0TCK1-F1
#
_entry.id   AF-A0A7W0TCK1-F1
#
_cell.length_a   1.000
_cell.length_b   1.000
_cell.length_c   1.000
_cell.angle_alpha   90.00
_cell.angle_beta   90.00
_cell.angle_gamma   90.00
#
_symmetry.space_group_name_H-M   'P 1'
#
loop_
_entity.id
_entity.type
_entity.pdbx_description
1 polymer ?
#
loop_
_entity_poly.entity_id
_entity_poly.type
_entity_poly.pdbx_seq_one_letter_code
_entity_poly.pdbx_strand_id
1 'polypeptide(L)'
;GGTSQVATTVFNAAWEAGLRITERNPHALYISRYQLGRDATVYWPSLDLKFVNDTKKWVLVKGFAEYDGIVVSIYGGEDRRVDSSAGTMEITGPVVVEREDDPTLALGSTVVEEAGTPPSATSVTRTIYDRNGTELRSETWNTSYKSHARIVRVGTKAPKPPKLPAKDPKAQPGDAPKTPPGDAPKTPTDADARITPPATP
;
A
#
# COMPACT_ATOMS: atom_id res chain seq x y z
N GLY A 1 10.56 -6.11 -16.72
CA GLY A 1 10.46 -4.85 -17.47
C GLY A 1 11.81 -4.15 -17.42
N GLY A 2 12.39 -3.80 -18.58
CA GLY A 2 13.69 -3.14 -18.68
C GLY A 2 13.60 -1.66 -19.12
N THR A 3 12.57 -1.28 -19.89
CA THR A 3 12.39 0.11 -20.37
C THR A 3 12.29 1.12 -19.22
N SER A 4 11.52 0.83 -18.18
CA SER A 4 11.40 1.73 -17.01
C SER A 4 12.66 1.73 -16.12
N GLN A 5 13.51 0.70 -16.20
CA GLN A 5 14.83 0.72 -15.56
C GLN A 5 15.74 1.72 -16.31
N VAL A 6 15.83 1.60 -17.65
CA VAL A 6 16.54 2.58 -18.49
C VAL A 6 16.03 4.00 -18.23
N ALA A 7 14.72 4.22 -18.28
CA ALA A 7 14.13 5.53 -18.04
C ALA A 7 14.49 6.08 -16.65
N THR A 8 14.38 5.27 -15.59
CA THR A 8 14.76 5.70 -14.24
C THR A 8 16.26 6.02 -14.13
N THR A 9 17.15 5.23 -14.75
CA THR A 9 18.60 5.53 -14.75
C THR A 9 18.92 6.80 -15.54
N VAL A 10 18.32 6.99 -16.73
CA VAL A 10 18.49 8.22 -17.55
C VAL A 10 17.96 9.45 -16.81
N PHE A 11 16.79 9.35 -16.19
CA PHE A 11 16.19 10.43 -15.40
C PHE A 11 17.13 10.86 -14.26
N ASN A 12 17.67 9.89 -13.51
CA ASN A 12 18.58 10.20 -12.41
C ASN A 12 19.93 10.74 -12.88
N ALA A 13 20.48 10.25 -14.00
CA ALA A 13 21.68 10.83 -14.59
C ALA A 13 21.46 12.30 -15.03
N ALA A 14 20.31 12.62 -15.65
CA ALA A 14 19.94 14.00 -16.00
C ALA A 14 19.61 14.87 -14.78
N TRP A 15 19.12 14.25 -13.69
CA TRP A 15 18.87 14.91 -12.42
C TRP A 15 20.16 15.41 -11.78
N GLU A 16 21.14 14.51 -11.59
CA GLU A 16 22.44 14.81 -10.98
C GLU A 16 23.31 15.71 -11.87
N ALA A 17 23.20 15.61 -13.20
CA ALA A 17 23.87 16.52 -14.14
C ALA A 17 23.30 17.96 -14.12
N GLY A 18 22.27 18.25 -13.32
CA GLY A 18 21.67 19.58 -13.23
C GLY A 18 21.01 20.05 -14.54
N LEU A 19 20.61 19.11 -15.41
CA LEU A 19 19.95 19.42 -16.69
C LEU A 19 18.47 19.73 -16.48
N ARG A 20 17.89 20.51 -17.39
CA ARG A 20 16.46 20.81 -17.38
C ARG A 20 15.64 19.63 -17.84
N ILE A 21 14.96 18.96 -16.91
CA ILE A 21 14.00 17.90 -17.21
C ILE A 21 12.67 18.59 -17.58
N THR A 22 12.14 18.28 -18.75
CA THR A 22 10.93 18.90 -19.33
C THR A 22 9.72 17.98 -19.34
N GLU A 23 9.93 16.67 -19.27
CA GLU A 23 8.87 15.68 -19.08
C GLU A 23 9.41 14.52 -18.23
N ARG A 24 8.66 14.12 -17.20
CA ARG A 24 8.88 12.88 -16.45
C ARG A 24 7.54 12.34 -15.99
N ASN A 25 7.33 11.05 -16.20
CA ASN A 25 6.16 10.31 -15.74
C ASN A 25 6.59 9.29 -14.66
N PRO A 26 6.07 9.34 -13.42
CA PRO A 26 6.31 8.32 -12.41
C PRO A 26 5.65 6.98 -12.77
N HIS A 27 6.06 5.91 -12.10
CA HIS A 27 5.26 4.69 -12.00
C HIS A 27 3.99 4.97 -11.18
N ALA A 28 2.87 4.37 -11.59
CA ALA A 28 1.61 4.48 -10.85
C ALA A 28 1.63 3.75 -9.50
N LEU A 29 2.60 2.88 -9.25
CA LEU A 29 2.80 2.13 -8.01
C LEU A 29 4.21 2.41 -7.49
N TYR A 30 4.38 2.44 -6.16
CA TYR A 30 5.69 2.56 -5.54
C TYR A 30 6.53 1.29 -5.79
N ILE A 31 7.81 1.47 -6.12
CA ILE A 31 8.75 0.37 -6.35
C ILE A 31 10.02 0.63 -5.53
N SER A 32 10.21 -0.15 -4.47
CA SER A 32 11.24 0.06 -3.43
C SER A 32 12.70 0.04 -3.90
N ARG A 33 12.99 -0.47 -5.11
CA ARG A 33 14.36 -0.46 -5.69
C ARG A 33 14.75 0.90 -6.29
N TYR A 34 13.83 1.84 -6.40
CA TYR A 34 14.11 3.20 -6.87
C TYR A 34 14.08 4.17 -5.70
N GLN A 35 14.92 5.21 -5.75
CA GLN A 35 14.88 6.27 -4.74
C GLN A 35 13.50 6.94 -4.75
N LEU A 36 12.93 7.13 -3.57
CA LEU A 36 11.57 7.63 -3.39
C LEU A 36 11.36 8.98 -4.10
N GLY A 37 10.33 9.06 -4.94
CA GLY A 37 10.01 10.24 -5.75
C GLY A 37 10.91 10.48 -6.96
N ARG A 38 11.94 9.64 -7.17
CA ARG A 38 12.96 9.76 -8.22
C ARG A 38 12.94 8.62 -9.23
N ASP A 39 11.76 8.08 -9.49
CA ASP A 39 11.49 7.07 -10.50
C ASP A 39 10.94 7.67 -11.80
N ALA A 40 11.15 7.01 -12.94
CA ALA A 40 10.55 7.40 -14.22
C ALA A 40 10.15 6.16 -15.05
N THR A 41 9.05 6.27 -15.78
CA THR A 41 8.58 5.27 -16.73
C THR A 41 8.33 5.88 -18.10
N VAL A 42 8.42 5.05 -19.14
CA VAL A 42 8.13 5.41 -20.53
C VAL A 42 7.25 4.34 -21.15
N TYR A 43 6.33 4.76 -22.02
CA TYR A 43 5.45 3.91 -22.81
C TYR A 43 5.16 4.63 -24.12
N TRP A 44 5.97 4.36 -25.14
CA TRP A 44 5.90 5.06 -26.41
C TRP A 44 4.61 4.70 -27.17
N PRO A 45 3.89 5.67 -27.77
CA PRO A 45 4.23 7.10 -27.90
C PRO A 45 3.63 8.01 -26.81
N SER A 46 2.92 7.49 -25.80
CA SER A 46 2.08 8.31 -24.91
C SER A 46 2.73 8.79 -23.60
N LEU A 47 3.75 8.11 -23.09
CA LEU A 47 4.53 8.54 -21.92
C LEU A 47 6.02 8.56 -22.27
N ASP A 48 6.68 9.70 -22.06
CA ASP A 48 8.10 9.87 -22.39
C ASP A 48 8.90 10.42 -21.18
N LEU A 49 10.21 10.51 -21.37
CA LEU A 49 11.17 11.17 -20.48
C LEU A 49 12.00 12.14 -21.31
N LYS A 50 11.86 13.44 -21.03
CA LYS A 50 12.52 14.49 -21.81
C LYS A 50 13.36 15.38 -20.92
N PHE A 51 14.57 15.67 -21.37
CA PHE A 51 15.43 16.70 -20.81
C PHE A 51 16.11 17.49 -21.93
N VAL A 52 16.53 18.71 -21.61
CA VAL A 52 17.17 19.64 -22.53
C VAL A 52 18.57 19.96 -22.00
N ASN A 53 19.55 19.94 -22.89
CA ASN A 53 20.84 20.56 -22.63
C ASN A 53 20.67 22.09 -22.65
N ASP A 54 20.44 22.67 -21.48
CA ASP A 54 20.35 24.11 -21.24
C ASP A 54 21.71 24.72 -20.83
N THR A 55 22.82 24.11 -21.25
CA THR A 55 24.20 24.63 -21.09
C THR A 55 24.70 25.22 -22.41
N LYS A 56 25.73 26.07 -22.36
CA LYS A 56 26.43 26.58 -23.55
C LYS A 56 27.48 25.61 -24.11
N LYS A 57 27.48 24.35 -23.68
CA LYS A 57 28.49 23.33 -24.02
C LYS A 57 27.82 22.07 -24.57
N TRP A 58 28.61 21.20 -25.21
CA TRP A 58 28.14 19.88 -25.62
C TRP A 58 27.86 19.00 -24.40
N VAL A 59 26.97 18.04 -24.55
CA VAL A 59 26.69 16.98 -23.57
C VAL A 59 26.73 15.63 -24.29
N LEU A 60 27.44 14.66 -23.71
CA LEU A 60 27.48 13.27 -24.18
C LEU A 60 26.71 12.39 -23.20
N VAL A 61 25.68 11.71 -23.69
CA VAL A 61 24.96 10.67 -22.95
C VAL A 61 25.55 9.32 -23.34
N LYS A 62 26.03 8.55 -22.35
CA LYS A 62 26.66 7.25 -22.54
C LYS A 62 25.94 6.20 -21.69
N GLY A 63 25.42 5.15 -22.33
CA GLY A 63 24.77 4.03 -21.65
C GLY A 63 25.54 2.74 -21.83
N PHE A 64 25.62 1.93 -20.77
CA PHE A 64 26.12 0.56 -20.81
C PHE A 64 25.15 -0.38 -20.07
N ALA A 65 24.95 -1.57 -20.61
CA ALA A 65 24.33 -2.68 -19.90
C ALA A 65 25.43 -3.54 -19.26
N GLU A 66 25.21 -3.92 -18.01
CA GLU A 66 26.03 -4.86 -17.26
C GLU A 66 25.19 -6.12 -16.95
N TYR A 67 25.77 -7.11 -16.26
CA TYR A 67 25.08 -8.38 -16.00
C TYR A 67 23.82 -8.22 -15.12
N ASP A 68 23.84 -7.29 -14.17
CA ASP A 68 22.81 -7.05 -13.16
C ASP A 68 22.15 -5.66 -13.27
N GLY A 69 22.58 -4.80 -14.20
CA GLY A 69 22.16 -3.41 -14.24
C GLY A 69 22.42 -2.67 -15.55
N ILE A 70 22.12 -1.37 -15.52
CA ILE A 70 22.39 -0.43 -16.61
C ILE A 70 22.97 0.84 -15.99
N VAL A 71 24.13 1.25 -16.49
CA VAL A 71 24.79 2.50 -16.11
C VAL A 71 24.51 3.54 -17.19
N VAL A 72 24.09 4.73 -16.78
CA VAL A 72 24.01 5.90 -17.66
C VAL A 72 24.87 7.01 -17.08
N SER A 73 25.78 7.54 -17.89
CA SER A 73 26.65 8.66 -17.54
C SER A 73 26.44 9.82 -18.50
N ILE A 74 26.42 11.02 -17.95
CA ILE A 74 26.30 12.27 -18.71
C ILE A 74 27.60 13.03 -18.51
N TYR A 75 28.28 13.35 -19.61
CA TYR A 75 29.56 14.06 -19.62
C TYR A 75 29.46 15.37 -20.39
N GLY A 76 30.40 16.30 -20.13
CA GLY A 76 30.37 17.63 -20.70
C GLY A 76 29.48 18.56 -19.89
N GLY A 77 28.82 19.51 -20.56
CA GLY A 77 28.00 20.53 -19.91
C GLY A 77 28.81 21.56 -19.10
N GLU A 78 28.10 22.34 -18.31
CA GLU A 78 28.67 23.28 -17.35
C GLU A 78 28.91 22.60 -16.00
N ASP A 79 29.92 23.05 -15.25
CA ASP A 79 30.17 22.56 -13.88
C ASP A 79 29.00 23.05 -13.00
N ARG A 80 28.03 22.17 -12.76
CA ARG A 80 26.84 22.42 -11.92
C ARG A 80 26.86 21.51 -10.70
N ARG A 81 26.39 22.04 -9.57
CA ARG A 81 26.22 21.30 -8.31
C ARG A 81 24.73 21.15 -8.04
N VAL A 82 24.29 19.95 -7.66
CA VAL A 82 22.87 19.66 -7.36
C VAL A 82 22.76 19.24 -5.91
N ASP A 83 22.01 20.03 -5.12
CA ASP A 83 21.59 19.64 -3.78
C ASP A 83 20.17 19.10 -3.86
N SER A 84 19.95 17.85 -3.44
CA SER A 84 18.64 17.20 -3.46
C SER A 84 18.14 16.89 -2.06
N SER A 85 16.86 17.14 -1.79
CA SER A 85 16.22 16.67 -0.57
C SER A 85 16.06 15.14 -0.61
N ALA A 86 15.97 14.51 0.56
CA ALA A 86 15.32 13.21 0.65
C ALA A 86 13.82 13.39 0.32
N GLY A 87 13.19 12.37 -0.26
CA GLY A 87 11.74 12.26 -0.29
C GLY A 87 11.24 11.62 1.00
N THR A 88 10.16 12.14 1.56
CA THR A 88 9.39 11.49 2.65
C THR A 88 8.14 10.85 2.05
N MET A 89 7.74 9.66 2.52
CA MET A 89 6.50 9.01 2.07
C MET A 89 5.35 9.42 2.98
N GLU A 90 4.38 10.14 2.42
CA GLU A 90 3.15 10.54 3.08
C GLU A 90 2.01 9.61 2.66
N ILE A 91 1.26 9.08 3.62
CA ILE A 91 0.04 8.30 3.34
C ILE A 91 -1.09 9.29 3.08
N THR A 92 -1.74 9.20 1.91
CA THR A 92 -2.74 10.17 1.46
C THR A 92 -4.19 9.71 1.65
N GLY A 93 -4.39 8.49 2.15
CA GLY A 93 -5.72 7.94 2.40
C GLY A 93 -5.69 6.52 2.98
N PRO A 94 -6.86 5.94 3.31
CA PRO A 94 -6.96 4.56 3.76
C PRO A 94 -6.68 3.57 2.62
N VAL A 95 -6.34 2.34 2.99
CA VAL A 95 -6.31 1.21 2.05
C VAL A 95 -7.74 0.94 1.58
N VAL A 96 -7.97 0.91 0.26
CA VAL A 96 -9.26 0.50 -0.32
C VAL A 96 -9.50 -0.96 0.02
N VAL A 97 -10.70 -1.32 0.49
CA VAL A 97 -11.05 -2.71 0.82
C VAL A 97 -12.06 -3.24 -0.19
N GLU A 98 -11.68 -4.29 -0.89
CA GLU A 98 -12.56 -5.04 -1.80
C GLU A 98 -13.01 -6.33 -1.09
N ARG A 99 -14.27 -6.70 -1.31
CA ARG A 99 -14.91 -7.85 -0.67
C ARG A 99 -15.41 -8.81 -1.74
N GLU A 100 -15.03 -10.07 -1.60
CA GLU A 100 -15.40 -11.13 -2.52
C GLU A 100 -16.18 -12.22 -1.77
N ASP A 101 -17.31 -12.66 -2.32
CA ASP A 101 -18.12 -13.70 -1.71
C ASP A 101 -17.50 -15.09 -1.93
N ASP A 102 -17.22 -15.81 -0.84
CA ASP A 102 -16.64 -17.14 -0.86
C ASP A 102 -17.65 -18.20 -0.36
N PRO A 103 -18.18 -19.06 -1.25
CA PRO A 103 -19.15 -20.10 -0.89
C PRO A 103 -18.52 -21.31 -0.17
N THR A 104 -17.18 -21.35 -0.01
CA THR A 104 -16.47 -22.38 0.75
C THR A 104 -16.36 -22.01 2.23
N LEU A 105 -16.23 -20.71 2.52
CA LEU A 105 -16.13 -20.12 3.86
C LEU A 105 -17.51 -20.00 4.54
N ALA A 106 -17.55 -20.26 5.85
CA ALA A 106 -18.79 -20.24 6.65
C ALA A 106 -19.44 -18.84 6.65
N LEU A 107 -20.77 -18.78 6.63
CA LEU A 107 -21.54 -17.53 6.58
C LEU A 107 -21.05 -16.52 7.65
N GLY A 108 -20.61 -15.34 7.21
CA GLY A 108 -20.12 -14.26 8.07
C GLY A 108 -18.67 -14.38 8.56
N SER A 109 -17.96 -15.47 8.25
CA SER A 109 -16.50 -15.53 8.44
C SER A 109 -15.79 -14.66 7.41
N THR A 110 -14.58 -14.18 7.71
CA THR A 110 -13.77 -13.40 6.75
C THR A 110 -12.32 -13.87 6.74
N VAL A 111 -11.70 -13.84 5.57
CA VAL A 111 -10.28 -14.14 5.34
C VAL A 111 -9.66 -13.00 4.55
N VAL A 112 -8.51 -12.49 4.98
CA VAL A 112 -7.73 -11.51 4.23
C VAL A 112 -6.85 -12.28 3.25
N GLU A 113 -7.02 -12.03 1.96
CA GLU A 113 -6.21 -12.64 0.90
C GLU A 113 -5.01 -11.75 0.57
N GLU A 114 -5.29 -10.48 0.23
CA GLU A 114 -4.27 -9.46 0.08
C GLU A 114 -4.43 -8.39 1.16
N ALA A 115 -3.32 -7.96 1.77
CA ALA A 115 -3.32 -6.89 2.77
C ALA A 115 -3.59 -5.50 2.17
N GLY A 116 -3.34 -5.33 0.86
CA GLY A 116 -3.37 -4.05 0.16
C GLY A 116 -2.22 -3.11 0.54
N THR A 117 -2.14 -1.96 -0.13
CA THR A 117 -1.24 -0.86 0.22
C THR A 117 -2.00 0.47 0.17
N PRO A 118 -1.73 1.42 1.09
CA PRO A 118 -2.41 2.70 1.07
C PRO A 118 -1.94 3.55 -0.13
N PRO A 119 -2.78 4.49 -0.63
CA PRO A 119 -2.31 5.50 -1.56
C PRO A 119 -1.31 6.40 -0.83
N SER A 120 -0.25 6.80 -1.52
CA SER A 120 0.82 7.60 -0.93
C SER A 120 1.32 8.67 -1.89
N ALA A 121 1.99 9.68 -1.34
CA ALA A 121 2.65 10.72 -2.11
C ALA A 121 4.03 11.02 -1.52
N THR A 122 4.84 11.71 -2.31
CA THR A 122 6.15 12.21 -1.89
C THR A 122 6.53 13.44 -2.70
N SER A 123 7.30 14.33 -2.09
CA SER A 123 7.86 15.53 -2.72
C SER A 123 9.38 15.49 -2.58
N VAL A 124 10.08 15.74 -3.68
CA VAL A 124 11.55 15.83 -3.72
C VAL A 124 11.93 17.17 -4.35
N THR A 125 12.72 17.96 -3.65
CA THR A 125 13.26 19.22 -4.16
C THR A 125 14.69 19.03 -4.61
N ARG A 126 15.08 19.62 -5.75
CA ARG A 126 16.49 19.86 -6.07
C ARG A 126 16.76 21.33 -6.28
N THR A 127 17.91 21.80 -5.81
CA THR A 127 18.44 23.12 -6.12
C THR A 127 19.77 22.96 -6.86
N ILE A 128 19.86 23.65 -7.99
CA ILE A 128 20.96 23.56 -8.95
C ILE A 128 21.76 24.86 -8.87
N TYR A 129 23.06 24.74 -8.65
CA TYR A 129 24.00 25.85 -8.54
C TYR A 129 25.03 25.82 -9.67
N ASP A 130 25.54 26.98 -10.03
CA ASP A 130 26.73 27.10 -10.89
C ASP A 130 28.02 26.76 -10.12
N ARG A 131 29.14 26.75 -10.83
CA ARG A 131 30.48 26.53 -10.26
C ARG A 131 30.86 27.50 -9.13
N ASN A 132 30.28 28.71 -9.14
CA ASN A 132 30.57 29.75 -8.16
C ASN A 132 29.65 29.67 -6.93
N GLY A 133 28.70 28.73 -6.90
CA GLY A 133 27.69 28.59 -5.84
C GLY A 133 26.46 29.48 -6.04
N THR A 134 26.29 30.12 -7.20
CA THR A 134 25.10 30.91 -7.54
C THR A 134 23.96 29.96 -7.84
N GLU A 135 22.79 30.15 -7.20
CA GLU A 135 21.60 29.36 -7.52
C GLU A 135 21.13 29.68 -8.95
N LEU A 136 21.02 28.64 -9.78
CA LEU A 136 20.49 28.71 -11.14
C LEU A 136 19.00 28.41 -11.18
N ARG A 137 18.55 27.44 -10.37
CA ARG A 137 17.16 26.96 -10.36
C ARG A 137 16.89 26.08 -9.13
N SER A 138 15.72 26.23 -8.51
CA SER A 138 15.16 25.25 -7.57
C SER A 138 13.87 24.66 -8.15
N GLU A 139 13.66 23.36 -7.97
CA GLU A 139 12.53 22.60 -8.53
C GLU A 139 11.99 21.60 -7.49
N THR A 140 10.68 21.62 -7.23
CA THR A 140 10.01 20.61 -6.40
C THR A 140 9.19 19.66 -7.27
N TRP A 141 9.49 18.37 -7.16
CA TRP A 141 8.89 17.29 -7.92
C TRP A 141 7.96 16.47 -7.01
N ASN A 142 6.67 16.51 -7.32
CA ASN A 142 5.65 15.77 -6.60
C ASN A 142 5.36 14.44 -7.31
N THR A 143 5.16 13.37 -6.54
CA THR A 143 4.82 12.04 -7.04
C THR A 143 3.71 11.45 -6.19
N SER A 144 2.71 10.84 -6.84
CA SER A 144 1.62 10.12 -6.17
C SER A 144 1.58 8.67 -6.65
N TYR A 145 1.52 7.72 -5.71
CA TYR A 145 1.41 6.29 -5.96
C TYR A 145 0.01 5.80 -5.56
N LYS A 146 -0.59 4.99 -6.43
CA LYS A 146 -1.90 4.36 -6.21
C LYS A 146 -1.81 3.30 -5.11
N SER A 147 -2.93 3.12 -4.41
CA SER A 147 -3.16 1.98 -3.53
C SER A 147 -3.27 0.66 -4.29
N HIS A 148 -2.86 -0.44 -3.67
CA HIS A 148 -3.39 -1.78 -3.98
C HIS A 148 -4.56 -2.08 -3.04
N ALA A 149 -5.63 -2.66 -3.55
CA ALA A 149 -6.78 -3.01 -2.70
C ALA A 149 -6.42 -4.11 -1.69
N ARG A 150 -7.03 -4.06 -0.51
CA ARG A 150 -7.07 -5.14 0.45
C ARG A 150 -8.22 -6.06 0.06
N ILE A 151 -7.92 -7.28 -0.40
CA ILE A 151 -8.93 -8.26 -0.78
C ILE A 151 -9.34 -9.06 0.46
N VAL A 152 -10.63 -9.03 0.80
CA VAL A 152 -11.22 -9.75 1.92
C VAL A 152 -12.32 -10.68 1.43
N ARG A 153 -12.06 -11.99 1.45
CA ARG A 153 -13.09 -13.00 1.18
C ARG A 153 -14.07 -13.08 2.35
N VAL A 154 -15.36 -13.04 2.04
CA VAL A 154 -16.48 -13.08 2.98
C VAL A 154 -17.25 -14.38 2.77
N GLY A 155 -17.34 -15.20 3.82
CA GLY A 155 -18.03 -16.48 3.72
C GLY A 155 -19.53 -16.32 3.53
N THR A 156 -20.07 -17.01 2.52
CA THR A 156 -21.51 -17.04 2.19
C THR A 156 -22.15 -18.41 2.42
N LYS A 157 -21.38 -19.42 2.85
CA LYS A 157 -21.87 -20.79 3.08
C LYS A 157 -22.81 -20.86 4.28
N ALA A 158 -24.11 -20.90 3.99
CA ALA A 158 -25.15 -21.02 5.00
C ALA A 158 -24.91 -22.22 5.95
N PRO A 159 -25.15 -22.06 7.27
CA PRO A 159 -25.08 -23.18 8.20
C PRO A 159 -26.11 -24.25 7.82
N LYS A 160 -25.72 -25.52 7.94
CA LYS A 160 -26.63 -26.64 7.67
C LYS A 160 -27.78 -26.57 8.69
N PRO A 161 -29.07 -26.71 8.28
CA PRO A 161 -30.17 -26.67 9.22
C PRO A 161 -29.95 -27.65 10.39
N PRO A 162 -30.33 -27.29 11.63
CA PRO A 162 -30.27 -28.23 12.75
C PRO A 162 -30.99 -29.52 12.36
N LYS A 163 -30.34 -30.67 12.57
CA LYS A 163 -31.06 -31.95 12.52
C LYS A 163 -32.12 -31.88 13.62
N LEU A 164 -33.38 -31.72 13.23
CA LEU A 164 -34.51 -31.91 14.13
C LEU A 164 -34.32 -33.28 14.81
N PRO A 165 -34.50 -33.38 16.15
CA PRO A 165 -34.49 -34.67 16.80
C PRO A 165 -35.54 -35.55 16.12
N ALA A 166 -35.17 -36.79 15.81
CA ALA A 166 -36.12 -37.75 15.27
C ALA A 166 -37.25 -37.87 16.30
N LYS A 167 -38.50 -37.67 15.87
CA LYS A 167 -39.65 -37.91 16.74
C LYS A 167 -39.66 -39.40 17.08
N ASP A 168 -39.37 -39.74 18.32
CA ASP A 168 -39.50 -41.11 18.82
C ASP A 168 -40.95 -41.58 18.62
N PRO A 169 -41.20 -42.63 17.81
CA PRO A 169 -42.54 -43.09 17.53
C PRO A 169 -43.06 -43.99 18.67
N LYS A 170 -43.19 -43.43 19.87
CA LYS A 170 -43.96 -44.02 20.99
C LYS A 170 -44.29 -43.02 22.10
N ALA A 171 -45.36 -42.27 21.90
CA ALA A 171 -46.19 -41.80 23.00
C ALA A 171 -47.42 -42.72 23.08
N GLN A 172 -47.60 -43.40 24.21
CA GLN A 172 -48.82 -44.16 24.53
C GLN A 172 -49.49 -43.49 25.75
N PRO A 173 -50.81 -43.30 25.78
CA PRO A 173 -51.46 -42.45 26.79
C PRO A 173 -51.84 -43.21 28.07
N GLY A 174 -51.90 -42.50 29.20
CA GLY A 174 -52.31 -43.00 30.52
C GLY A 174 -51.12 -43.39 31.42
N ASP A 175 -51.02 -43.01 32.69
CA ASP A 175 -51.98 -42.32 33.57
C ASP A 175 -51.29 -41.32 34.52
N ALA A 176 -52.10 -40.41 35.08
CA ALA A 176 -51.77 -39.54 36.20
C ALA A 176 -53.06 -39.34 37.05
N PRO A 177 -53.02 -38.78 38.27
CA PRO A 177 -51.87 -38.45 39.15
C PRO A 177 -52.05 -38.92 40.61
N LYS A 178 -50.96 -38.97 41.40
CA LYS A 178 -51.03 -38.76 42.88
C LYS A 178 -49.77 -38.07 43.43
N THR A 179 -49.95 -36.84 43.92
CA THR A 179 -49.11 -36.21 44.96
C THR A 179 -49.68 -36.58 46.34
N PRO A 180 -48.86 -36.70 47.40
CA PRO A 180 -48.57 -35.56 48.30
C PRO A 180 -47.18 -35.67 49.01
N PRO A 181 -46.92 -34.89 50.08
CA PRO A 181 -46.88 -33.43 50.17
C PRO A 181 -45.42 -32.94 50.33
N GLY A 182 -45.21 -31.62 50.39
CA GLY A 182 -43.86 -31.04 50.40
C GLY A 182 -43.22 -30.87 51.78
N ASP A 183 -41.98 -30.38 51.77
CA ASP A 183 -41.37 -29.66 52.88
C ASP A 183 -40.63 -28.41 52.36
N ALA A 184 -40.61 -27.36 53.16
CA ALA A 184 -40.22 -26.00 52.76
C ALA A 184 -38.76 -25.67 53.18
N PRO A 185 -38.24 -24.45 52.91
CA PRO A 185 -36.86 -24.31 52.42
C PRO A 185 -35.81 -24.02 53.51
N LYS A 186 -34.54 -24.27 53.17
CA LYS A 186 -33.37 -23.72 53.89
C LYS A 186 -32.28 -23.25 52.93
N THR A 187 -32.25 -21.95 52.66
CA THR A 187 -31.00 -21.19 52.48
C THR A 187 -30.37 -20.94 53.87
N PRO A 188 -29.05 -20.73 54.01
CA PRO A 188 -28.52 -19.36 53.83
C PRO A 188 -27.09 -19.28 53.25
N THR A 189 -26.69 -18.07 52.80
CA THR A 189 -25.33 -17.42 52.80
C THR A 189 -24.07 -18.24 52.36
N ASP A 190 -22.93 -17.71 51.89
CA ASP A 190 -22.39 -16.37 51.54
C ASP A 190 -21.10 -16.61 50.68
N ALA A 191 -20.42 -15.66 50.03
CA ALA A 191 -20.58 -14.22 49.76
C ALA A 191 -19.73 -13.82 48.52
N ASP A 192 -19.71 -12.52 48.19
CA ASP A 192 -18.68 -11.73 47.48
C ASP A 192 -17.79 -12.33 46.38
N ALA A 193 -17.93 -11.76 45.17
CA ALA A 193 -16.80 -11.17 44.45
C ALA A 193 -17.27 -10.07 43.47
N ARG A 194 -17.12 -8.79 43.84
CA ARG A 194 -17.22 -7.65 42.91
C ARG A 194 -15.86 -7.37 42.26
N ILE A 195 -15.77 -7.32 40.93
CA ILE A 195 -14.90 -6.36 40.20
C ILE A 195 -15.62 -5.91 38.92
N THR A 196 -15.78 -4.60 38.76
CA THR A 196 -16.20 -3.92 37.52
C THR A 196 -15.00 -3.16 36.89
N PRO A 197 -15.05 -2.82 35.58
CA PRO A 197 -13.86 -2.43 34.81
C PRO A 197 -13.64 -0.90 34.77
N PRO A 198 -12.48 -0.43 34.27
CA PRO A 198 -12.31 0.94 33.79
C PRO A 198 -12.69 1.06 32.31
N ALA A 199 -13.37 2.16 31.98
CA ALA A 199 -13.59 2.62 30.60
C ALA A 199 -12.49 3.61 30.17
N THR A 200 -12.40 3.84 28.86
CA THR A 200 -11.60 4.90 28.21
C THR A 200 -12.08 6.31 28.62
N PRO A 201 -11.26 7.36 28.40
CA PRO A 201 -11.23 8.03 27.08
C PRO A 201 -9.94 7.79 26.28
#